data_AF-A0A1Y2UBZ7-F1
#
_entry.id   AF-A0A1Y2UBZ7-F1
#
_cell.length_a   1.000
_cell.length_b   1.000
_cell.length_c   1.000
_cell.angle_alpha   90.00
_cell.angle_beta   90.00
_cell.angle_gamma   90.00
#
_symmetry.space_group_name_H-M   'P 1'
#
loop_
_entity.id
_entity.type
_entity.pdbx_description
1 polymer ?
#
loop_
_entity_poly.entity_id
_entity_poly.type
_entity_poly.pdbx_seq_one_letter_code
_entity_poly.pdbx_strand_id
1 'polypeptide(L)'
;MQLTRTLLSLTLLLAPMVSGNPIPEADGVTSAENLFVRANYDCPATNNGQGRNYPAHSYTKGQVTAAKATAQKILQSHGQKWRPGPQDYPHFFNNNEQFPFNCGKNKAEYPLNPDGSTWQPGEAVNTLPDRVIFEYSWNKKGKVQTKECGVIRHGPPPGNAFLQCA
;
A
#
# COMPACT_ATOMS: atom_id res chain seq x y z
N MET A 1 40.63 -44.16 61.85
CA MET A 1 41.04 -45.06 60.75
C MET A 1 40.61 -44.43 59.43
N GLN A 2 41.59 -44.19 58.56
CA GLN A 2 41.45 -43.60 57.24
C GLN A 2 40.70 -44.55 56.29
N LEU A 3 39.85 -44.00 55.43
CA LEU A 3 39.52 -44.57 54.12
C LEU A 3 39.47 -43.43 53.12
N THR A 4 40.50 -43.41 52.26
CA THR A 4 40.63 -42.62 51.05
C THR A 4 39.61 -43.08 50.01
N ARG A 5 39.11 -42.16 49.17
CA ARG A 5 38.81 -42.43 47.75
C ARG A 5 38.50 -41.14 46.96
N THR A 6 39.51 -40.74 46.20
CA THR A 6 39.49 -40.47 44.75
C THR A 6 38.50 -39.43 44.19
N LEU A 7 39.09 -38.34 43.71
CA LEU A 7 38.56 -37.35 42.77
C LEU A 7 38.11 -37.99 41.44
N LEU A 8 36.96 -37.56 40.93
CA LEU A 8 36.70 -37.51 39.49
C LEU A 8 35.92 -36.24 39.15
N SER A 9 36.58 -35.31 38.47
CA SER A 9 35.99 -34.12 37.88
C SER A 9 35.05 -34.51 36.75
N LEU A 10 33.81 -34.02 36.79
CA LEU A 10 32.93 -34.01 35.63
C LEU A 10 32.32 -32.62 35.49
N THR A 11 33.00 -31.77 34.72
CA THR A 11 32.46 -30.52 34.20
C THR A 11 31.48 -30.87 33.07
N LEU A 12 30.19 -30.62 33.31
CA LEU A 12 29.18 -30.64 32.26
C LEU A 12 28.59 -29.22 32.16
N LEU A 13 29.05 -28.46 31.17
CA LEU A 13 28.36 -27.27 30.71
C LEU A 13 27.15 -27.70 29.87
N LEU A 14 25.93 -27.42 30.33
CA LEU A 14 24.77 -27.29 29.46
C LEU A 14 24.14 -25.91 29.62
N ALA A 15 24.01 -25.25 28.46
CA ALA A 15 23.52 -23.91 28.23
C ALA A 15 22.03 -23.72 28.63
N PRO A 16 21.58 -22.47 28.84
CA PRO A 16 20.19 -22.18 29.17
C PRO A 16 19.25 -22.48 27.99
N MET A 17 18.15 -23.15 28.32
CA MET A 17 16.98 -23.35 27.44
C MET A 17 16.28 -22.01 27.21
N VAL A 18 16.45 -21.42 26.03
CA VAL A 18 15.56 -20.34 25.56
C VAL A 18 14.34 -20.98 24.91
N SER A 19 13.22 -20.88 25.61
CA SER A 19 11.87 -21.07 25.09
C SER A 19 11.55 -19.98 24.07
N GLY A 20 11.59 -20.33 22.78
CA GLY A 20 11.00 -19.53 21.70
C GLY A 20 9.80 -20.29 21.12
N ASN A 21 8.63 -19.65 21.16
CA ASN A 21 7.35 -20.20 20.70
C ASN A 21 7.40 -20.75 19.26
N PRO A 22 6.58 -21.77 18.93
CA PRO A 22 6.48 -22.29 17.56
C PRO A 22 5.94 -21.22 16.62
N ILE A 23 6.64 -21.06 15.49
CA ILE A 23 6.16 -20.33 14.31
C ILE A 23 4.99 -21.15 13.75
N PRO A 24 3.78 -20.58 13.58
CA PRO A 24 2.72 -21.32 12.93
C PRO A 24 3.11 -21.61 11.47
N GLU A 25 3.03 -22.90 11.17
CA GLU A 25 3.21 -23.55 9.89
C GLU A 25 2.38 -22.83 8.82
N ALA A 26 3.04 -22.42 7.74
CA ALA A 26 2.36 -21.82 6.60
C ALA A 26 1.57 -22.91 5.88
N ASP A 27 0.26 -22.94 6.10
CA ASP A 27 -0.65 -23.77 5.32
C ASP A 27 -0.53 -23.40 3.84
N GLY A 28 0.05 -24.33 3.09
CA GLY A 28 0.16 -24.26 1.65
C GLY A 28 -1.21 -24.32 0.99
N VAL A 29 -1.58 -23.22 0.32
CA VAL A 29 -2.43 -23.29 -0.87
C VAL A 29 -1.80 -22.41 -1.94
N THR A 30 -1.20 -23.07 -2.91
CA THR A 30 -0.70 -22.52 -4.16
C THR A 30 -1.85 -21.92 -4.97
N SER A 31 -1.81 -20.61 -5.15
CA SER A 31 -2.36 -19.96 -6.34
C SER A 31 -1.47 -18.78 -6.67
N ALA A 32 -0.79 -18.88 -7.82
CA ALA A 32 0.08 -17.85 -8.37
C ALA A 32 -0.64 -16.52 -8.68
N GLU A 33 -1.96 -16.46 -8.45
CA GLU A 33 -2.77 -15.24 -8.49
C GLU A 33 -2.69 -14.38 -7.21
N ASN A 34 -2.04 -14.88 -6.15
CA ASN A 34 -1.78 -14.14 -4.89
C ASN A 34 -0.30 -13.72 -4.70
N LEU A 35 0.53 -13.88 -5.74
CA LEU A 35 2.00 -13.82 -5.64
C LEU A 35 2.62 -12.44 -5.95
N PHE A 36 1.82 -11.35 -5.96
CA PHE A 36 2.36 -9.99 -6.00
C PHE A 36 1.62 -9.07 -5.02
N VAL A 37 1.79 -9.30 -3.72
CA VAL A 37 1.73 -8.18 -2.78
C VAL A 37 2.98 -7.34 -3.08
N ARG A 38 2.84 -6.36 -3.97
CA ARG A 38 3.91 -5.40 -4.29
C ARG A 38 4.39 -4.76 -2.98
N ALA A 39 5.67 -4.96 -2.65
CA ALA A 39 6.27 -4.38 -1.46
C ALA A 39 6.36 -2.85 -1.60
N ASN A 40 6.68 -2.38 -2.81
CA ASN A 40 6.81 -0.98 -3.18
C ASN A 40 6.14 -0.71 -4.55
N TYR A 41 5.93 0.57 -4.83
CA TYR A 41 5.48 1.09 -6.12
C TYR A 41 6.47 2.14 -6.61
N ASP A 42 7.12 1.84 -7.73
CA ASP A 42 8.15 2.68 -8.32
C ASP A 42 7.57 3.53 -9.45
N CYS A 43 7.41 4.83 -9.18
CA CYS A 43 6.92 5.78 -10.16
C CYS A 43 8.09 6.41 -10.93
N PRO A 44 8.08 6.38 -12.28
CA PRO A 44 9.19 6.87 -13.10
C PRO A 44 9.21 8.41 -13.12
N ALA A 45 10.38 9.03 -13.27
CA ALA A 45 10.45 10.48 -13.45
C ALA A 45 9.64 10.94 -14.67
N THR A 46 8.94 12.06 -14.56
CA THR A 46 8.12 12.63 -15.64
C THR A 46 8.32 14.15 -15.73
N ASN A 47 8.36 14.67 -16.96
CA ASN A 47 8.41 16.10 -17.23
C ASN A 47 7.12 16.52 -17.92
N ASN A 48 6.23 17.18 -17.18
CA ASN A 48 4.91 17.54 -17.67
C ASN A 48 4.83 19.02 -18.09
N GLY A 49 5.98 19.62 -18.41
CA GLY A 49 6.11 21.03 -18.79
C GLY A 49 6.47 21.95 -17.61
N GLN A 50 6.34 23.25 -17.82
CA GLN A 50 6.84 24.28 -16.91
C GLN A 50 6.38 24.09 -15.46
N GLY A 51 7.35 23.93 -14.55
CA GLY A 51 7.10 23.74 -13.11
C GLY A 51 6.54 22.37 -12.70
N ARG A 52 6.38 21.43 -13.65
CA ARG A 52 5.82 20.08 -13.41
C ARG A 52 6.84 18.99 -13.74
N ASN A 53 8.04 19.14 -13.18
CA ASN A 53 9.09 18.15 -13.23
C ASN A 53 9.01 17.29 -11.97
N TYR A 54 8.61 16.04 -12.14
CA TYR A 54 8.40 15.12 -11.04
C TYR A 54 9.55 14.09 -11.02
N PRO A 55 10.40 14.07 -9.98
CA PRO A 55 11.46 13.08 -9.88
C PRO A 55 10.87 11.66 -9.71
N ALA A 56 11.67 10.65 -10.03
CA ALA A 56 11.31 9.27 -9.70
C ALA A 56 11.05 9.15 -8.19
N HIS A 57 10.06 8.36 -7.80
CA HIS A 57 9.72 8.16 -6.39
C HIS A 57 9.20 6.76 -6.16
N SER A 58 9.57 6.18 -5.01
CA SER A 58 9.15 4.85 -4.59
C SER A 58 8.26 4.97 -3.37
N TYR A 59 7.02 4.48 -3.48
CA TYR A 59 6.10 4.39 -2.35
C TYR A 59 6.17 3.01 -1.73
N THR A 60 6.28 2.98 -0.40
CA THR A 60 6.09 1.74 0.35
C THR A 60 4.63 1.32 0.36
N LYS A 61 4.37 0.02 0.54
CA LYS A 61 3.02 -0.50 0.77
C LYS A 61 2.30 0.20 1.93
N GLY A 62 3.03 0.60 2.97
CA GLY A 62 2.51 1.32 4.13
C GLY A 62 1.94 2.69 3.77
N GLN A 63 2.67 3.47 2.97
CA GLN A 63 2.20 4.79 2.50
C GLN A 63 0.94 4.67 1.64
N VAL A 64 0.93 3.71 0.69
CA VAL A 64 -0.23 3.47 -0.17
C VAL A 64 -1.44 3.01 0.64
N THR A 65 -1.22 2.13 1.63
CA THR A 65 -2.27 1.65 2.54
C THR A 65 -2.83 2.80 3.40
N ALA A 66 -1.96 3.67 3.91
CA ALA A 66 -2.37 4.83 4.70
C ALA A 66 -3.22 5.81 3.88
N ALA A 67 -2.78 6.16 2.67
CA ALA A 67 -3.53 7.04 1.77
C ALA A 67 -4.90 6.47 1.42
N LYS A 68 -4.98 5.18 1.09
CA LYS A 68 -6.25 4.47 0.85
C LYS A 68 -7.13 4.44 2.10
N ALA A 69 -6.57 4.27 3.29
CA ALA A 69 -7.33 4.32 4.54
C ALA A 69 -7.91 5.72 4.80
N THR A 70 -7.18 6.78 4.47
CA THR A 70 -7.68 8.16 4.52
C THR A 70 -8.81 8.37 3.51
N ALA A 71 -8.64 7.92 2.26
CA ALA A 71 -9.69 7.90 1.24
C ALA A 71 -10.97 7.17 1.71
N GLN A 72 -10.81 6.03 2.37
CA GLN A 72 -11.91 5.26 2.95
C GLN A 72 -12.66 6.04 4.04
N LYS A 73 -11.94 6.76 4.91
CA LYS A 73 -12.56 7.62 5.94
C LYS A 73 -13.38 8.74 5.31
N ILE A 74 -12.88 9.36 4.24
CA ILE A 74 -13.59 10.41 3.51
C ILE A 74 -14.85 9.84 2.85
N LEU A 75 -14.75 8.72 2.14
CA LEU A 75 -15.94 8.05 1.58
C LEU A 75 -16.97 7.74 2.68
N GLN A 76 -16.51 7.26 3.83
CA GLN A 76 -17.36 6.92 4.96
C GLN A 76 -18.07 8.15 5.55
N SER A 77 -17.41 9.30 5.63
CA SER A 77 -17.99 10.53 6.18
C SER A 77 -19.06 11.13 5.28
N HIS A 78 -18.90 11.05 3.96
CA HIS A 78 -19.90 11.51 3.00
C HIS A 78 -21.11 10.56 2.86
N GLY A 79 -20.92 9.27 3.15
CA GLY A 79 -21.99 8.28 3.15
C GLY A 79 -22.31 7.67 1.79
N GLN A 80 -23.18 6.65 1.80
CA GLN A 80 -23.39 5.74 0.66
C GLN A 80 -23.94 6.41 -0.61
N LYS A 81 -24.63 7.54 -0.48
CA LYS A 81 -25.21 8.27 -1.62
C LYS A 81 -24.19 9.16 -2.33
N TRP A 82 -23.11 9.54 -1.67
CA TRP A 82 -22.09 10.38 -2.27
C TRP A 82 -21.24 9.58 -3.26
N ARG A 83 -20.83 10.25 -4.34
CA ARG A 83 -19.96 9.69 -5.36
C ARG A 83 -18.82 10.69 -5.60
N PRO A 84 -17.58 10.21 -5.70
CA PRO A 84 -16.44 10.97 -6.21
C PRO A 84 -16.79 11.83 -7.42
N GLY A 85 -16.65 13.15 -7.28
CA GLY A 85 -16.79 14.11 -8.37
C GLY A 85 -15.44 14.51 -8.96
N PRO A 86 -15.42 15.26 -10.08
CA PRO A 86 -14.19 15.64 -10.77
C PRO A 86 -13.29 16.62 -10.02
N GLN A 87 -13.79 17.26 -8.97
CA GLN A 87 -13.08 18.28 -8.18
C GLN A 87 -12.76 17.81 -6.76
N ASP A 88 -13.24 16.63 -6.36
CA ASP A 88 -13.12 16.12 -5.00
C ASP A 88 -12.28 14.85 -4.97
N TYR A 89 -11.46 14.70 -3.93
CA TYR A 89 -10.77 13.44 -3.65
C TYR A 89 -11.42 12.70 -2.47
N PRO A 90 -11.60 11.37 -2.57
CA PRO A 90 -11.23 10.51 -3.70
C PRO A 90 -12.01 10.84 -4.97
N HIS A 91 -11.32 10.79 -6.11
CA HIS A 91 -11.85 11.13 -7.43
C HIS A 91 -12.14 9.84 -8.21
N PHE A 92 -13.12 9.83 -9.11
CA PHE A 92 -13.40 8.66 -9.95
C PHE A 92 -12.24 8.36 -10.91
N PHE A 93 -11.90 7.07 -11.03
CA PHE A 93 -10.86 6.61 -11.96
C PHE A 93 -11.47 5.84 -13.14
N ASN A 94 -11.51 6.48 -14.31
CA ASN A 94 -12.09 5.92 -15.54
C ASN A 94 -11.23 4.81 -16.17
N ASN A 95 -9.92 4.79 -15.91
CA ASN A 95 -8.95 3.90 -16.57
C ASN A 95 -8.95 4.02 -18.11
N ASN A 96 -8.92 5.26 -18.64
CA ASN A 96 -8.89 5.50 -20.09
C ASN A 96 -7.59 4.98 -20.73
N GLU A 97 -6.52 4.89 -19.95
CA GLU A 97 -5.22 4.32 -20.30
C GLU A 97 -5.23 2.78 -20.38
N GLN A 98 -6.32 2.14 -19.96
CA GLN A 98 -6.49 0.68 -19.98
C GLN A 98 -5.43 -0.07 -19.17
N PHE A 99 -5.01 0.46 -18.02
CA PHE A 99 -4.07 -0.25 -17.15
C PHE A 99 -4.66 -1.60 -16.71
N PRO A 100 -3.84 -2.67 -16.64
CA PRO A 100 -4.27 -4.02 -16.29
C PRO A 100 -4.48 -4.18 -14.77
N PHE A 101 -5.12 -3.21 -14.13
CA PHE A 101 -5.41 -3.25 -12.70
C PHE A 101 -6.52 -4.24 -12.37
N ASN A 102 -6.28 -5.10 -11.38
CA ASN A 102 -7.29 -6.01 -10.83
C ASN A 102 -8.26 -5.26 -9.89
N CYS A 103 -8.98 -4.29 -10.46
CA CYS A 103 -10.06 -3.54 -9.84
C CYS A 103 -11.42 -4.04 -10.35
N GLY A 104 -12.43 -4.05 -9.48
CA GLY A 104 -13.82 -4.17 -9.91
C GLY A 104 -14.41 -2.88 -10.50
N LYS A 105 -15.72 -2.70 -10.29
CA LYS A 105 -16.52 -1.71 -11.03
C LYS A 105 -16.29 -0.27 -10.55
N ASN A 106 -16.37 -0.05 -9.25
CA ASN A 106 -16.26 1.29 -8.66
C ASN A 106 -14.81 1.59 -8.33
N LYS A 107 -14.16 2.39 -9.18
CA LYS A 107 -12.75 2.73 -9.04
C LYS A 107 -12.60 4.20 -8.66
N ALA A 108 -11.67 4.47 -7.76
CA ALA A 108 -11.31 5.80 -7.37
C ALA A 108 -9.79 5.95 -7.27
N GLU A 109 -9.34 7.19 -7.37
CA GLU A 109 -7.96 7.61 -7.20
C GLU A 109 -7.84 8.56 -6.00
N TYR A 110 -6.72 8.51 -5.30
CA TYR A 110 -6.42 9.41 -4.18
C TYR A 110 -4.95 9.86 -4.17
N PRO A 111 -4.64 11.13 -3.86
CA PRO A 111 -3.26 11.64 -3.89
C PRO A 111 -2.33 10.94 -2.91
N LEU A 112 -1.08 10.78 -3.33
CA LEU A 112 0.01 10.28 -2.51
C LEU A 112 1.00 11.42 -2.22
N ASN A 113 1.28 11.68 -0.95
CA ASN A 113 2.36 12.60 -0.57
C ASN A 113 3.70 11.85 -0.53
N PRO A 114 4.76 12.35 -1.18
CA PRO A 114 6.06 11.70 -1.20
C PRO A 114 6.77 11.67 0.16
N ASP A 115 6.36 12.53 1.11
CA ASP A 115 6.86 12.55 2.48
C ASP A 115 6.26 11.45 3.38
N GLY A 116 5.30 10.68 2.87
CA GLY A 116 4.62 9.60 3.58
C GLY A 116 3.46 10.04 4.48
N SER A 117 3.16 11.34 4.55
CA SER A 117 1.88 11.80 5.07
C SER A 117 0.74 11.42 4.11
N THR A 118 -0.51 11.57 4.57
CA THR A 118 -1.68 11.42 3.68
C THR A 118 -2.25 12.78 3.38
N TRP A 119 -2.40 13.11 2.09
CA TRP A 119 -3.03 14.36 1.64
C TRP A 119 -4.39 14.55 2.30
N GLN A 120 -4.73 15.79 2.64
CA GLN A 120 -6.03 16.18 3.21
C GLN A 120 -6.82 17.11 2.27
N PRO A 121 -8.16 17.04 2.29
CA PRO A 121 -9.00 18.02 1.61
C PRO A 121 -8.62 19.46 1.95
N GLY A 122 -8.40 20.29 0.93
CA GLY A 122 -7.97 21.68 1.05
C GLY A 122 -6.47 21.91 0.87
N GLU A 123 -5.66 20.86 0.89
CA GLU A 123 -4.23 20.95 0.55
C GLU A 123 -4.03 21.07 -0.97
N ALA A 124 -2.95 21.75 -1.38
CA ALA A 124 -2.59 21.88 -2.78
C ALA A 124 -2.25 20.52 -3.40
N VAL A 125 -3.07 20.08 -4.36
CA VAL A 125 -2.92 18.76 -5.03
C VAL A 125 -2.19 18.84 -6.37
N ASN A 126 -2.10 20.03 -6.96
CA ASN A 126 -1.47 20.27 -8.27
C ASN A 126 0.05 19.98 -8.29
N THR A 127 0.68 19.92 -7.12
CA THR A 127 2.08 19.56 -6.94
C THR A 127 2.30 18.06 -6.78
N LEU A 128 1.23 17.27 -6.57
CA LEU A 128 1.29 15.84 -6.34
C LEU A 128 0.99 15.10 -7.64
N PRO A 129 1.96 14.38 -8.23
CA PRO A 129 1.75 13.69 -9.50
C PRO A 129 1.09 12.31 -9.31
N ASP A 130 1.16 11.74 -8.12
CA ASP A 130 0.91 10.31 -7.91
C ASP A 130 -0.42 10.05 -7.21
N ARG A 131 -1.07 8.95 -7.61
CA ARG A 131 -2.36 8.53 -7.07
C ARG A 131 -2.35 7.04 -6.76
N VAL A 132 -2.87 6.66 -5.61
CA VAL A 132 -3.29 5.27 -5.37
C VAL A 132 -4.62 5.03 -6.09
N ILE A 133 -4.71 3.92 -6.83
CA ILE A 133 -5.94 3.44 -7.43
C ILE A 133 -6.52 2.33 -6.56
N PHE A 134 -7.79 2.46 -6.23
CA PHE A 134 -8.50 1.49 -5.40
C PHE A 134 -9.93 1.30 -5.87
N GLU A 135 -10.44 0.10 -5.64
CA GLU A 135 -11.86 -0.20 -5.71
C GLU A 135 -12.53 0.11 -4.37
N TYR A 136 -13.78 0.58 -4.40
CA TYR A 136 -14.59 0.75 -3.21
C TYR A 136 -16.01 0.19 -3.34
N SER A 137 -16.54 -0.32 -2.23
CA SER A 137 -17.91 -0.80 -2.15
C SER A 137 -18.51 -0.49 -0.77
N TRP A 138 -19.83 -0.61 -0.67
CA TRP A 138 -20.56 -0.41 0.57
C TRP A 138 -21.19 -1.74 0.98
N ASN A 139 -20.92 -2.20 2.20
CA ASN A 139 -21.57 -3.40 2.71
C ASN A 139 -23.00 -3.10 3.19
N LYS A 140 -23.75 -4.15 3.52
CA LYS A 140 -25.15 -4.05 4.01
C LYS A 140 -25.31 -3.21 5.29
N LYS A 141 -24.23 -2.98 6.04
CA LYS A 141 -24.20 -2.17 7.26
C LYS A 141 -23.79 -0.71 7.00
N GLY A 142 -23.68 -0.30 5.73
CA GLY A 142 -23.28 1.05 5.37
C GLY A 142 -21.80 1.36 5.69
N LYS A 143 -20.94 0.34 5.74
CA LYS A 143 -19.48 0.53 5.87
C LYS A 143 -18.80 0.44 4.52
N VAL A 144 -17.87 1.38 4.29
CA VAL A 144 -17.01 1.38 3.10
C VAL A 144 -15.97 0.27 3.23
N GLN A 145 -15.81 -0.50 2.16
CA GLN A 145 -14.70 -1.44 1.97
C GLN A 145 -13.85 -0.95 0.80
N THR A 146 -12.52 -1.05 0.92
CA THR A 146 -11.60 -0.66 -0.14
C THR A 146 -10.63 -1.79 -0.48
N LYS A 147 -10.33 -1.96 -1.76
CA LYS A 147 -9.31 -2.88 -2.28
C LYS A 147 -8.31 -2.07 -3.10
N GLU A 148 -7.04 -2.16 -2.77
CA GLU A 148 -5.98 -1.50 -3.55
C GLU A 148 -5.79 -2.22 -4.87
N CYS A 149 -5.61 -1.46 -5.96
CA CYS A 149 -5.40 -2.04 -7.28
C CYS A 149 -4.04 -1.70 -7.89
N GLY A 150 -3.49 -0.52 -7.59
CA GLY A 150 -2.22 -0.07 -8.14
C GLY A 150 -1.93 1.39 -7.80
N VAL A 151 -0.85 1.92 -8.39
CA VAL A 151 -0.45 3.32 -8.27
C VAL A 151 -0.17 3.86 -9.67
N ILE A 152 -0.56 5.11 -9.91
CA ILE A 152 -0.30 5.82 -11.16
C ILE A 152 0.37 7.16 -10.90
N ARG A 153 1.02 7.68 -11.92
CA ARG A 153 1.67 9.00 -11.98
C ARG A 153 1.13 9.78 -13.17
N HIS A 154 0.89 11.09 -13.01
CA HIS A 154 0.61 11.97 -14.15
C HIS A 154 1.76 11.93 -15.18
N GLY A 155 1.45 11.60 -16.43
CA GLY A 155 2.43 11.47 -17.52
C GLY A 155 2.71 12.77 -18.30
N PRO A 156 3.76 12.78 -19.13
CA PRO A 156 4.18 13.97 -19.88
C PRO A 156 3.30 14.22 -21.13
N PRO A 157 2.87 15.48 -21.40
CA PRO A 157 2.21 15.85 -22.65
C PRO A 157 3.21 16.21 -23.77
N PRO A 158 2.93 15.91 -25.06
CA PRO A 158 1.86 15.04 -25.53
C PRO A 158 2.21 13.56 -25.26
N GLY A 159 1.28 12.80 -24.71
CA GLY A 159 1.53 11.42 -24.31
C GLY A 159 0.41 10.85 -23.46
N ASN A 160 0.69 9.73 -22.80
CA ASN A 160 -0.24 9.13 -21.85
C ASN A 160 -0.48 10.11 -20.69
N ALA A 161 -1.75 10.40 -20.39
CA ALA A 161 -2.11 11.30 -19.29
C ALA A 161 -1.67 10.75 -17.93
N PHE A 162 -1.55 9.42 -17.84
CA PHE A 162 -1.02 8.71 -16.68
C PHE A 162 -0.05 7.60 -17.10
N LEU A 163 0.86 7.25 -16.20
CA LEU A 163 1.76 6.11 -16.26
C LEU A 163 1.50 5.21 -15.05
N GLN A 164 1.58 3.90 -15.23
CA GLN A 164 1.54 2.95 -14.11
C GLN A 164 2.88 2.99 -13.36
N CYS A 165 2.83 3.01 -12.03
CA CYS A 165 4.00 2.78 -11.19
C CYS A 165 4.24 1.27 -11.03
N ALA A 166 5.50 0.86 -11.22
CA ALA A 166 5.92 -0.53 -11.37
C ALA A 166 6.52 -1.12 -10.11
#